data_AF-A0A3D2UGA0-F1
#
_entry.id   AF-A0A3D2UGA0-F1
#
_cell.length_a   1.000
_cell.length_b   1.000
_cell.length_c   1.000
_cell.angle_alpha   90.00
_cell.angle_beta   90.00
_cell.angle_gamma   90.00
#
_symmetry.space_group_name_H-M   'P 1'
#
loop_
_entity.id
_entity.type
_entity.pdbx_description
1 polymer ?
#
loop_
_entity_poly.entity_id
_entity_poly.type
_entity_poly.pdbx_seq_one_letter_code
_entity_poly.pdbx_strand_id
1 'polypeptide(L)'
;MNNKTTEGAKRNLTRGLALGMLFAVAACDTTVTNPGPISSEFLDVPAAQAAITNGAGRGLSDALNYIAYTGAAISREVHPSGSTGSFGITPFQQEGSLRFDEVGSHWSQAHRARVLAKEGIARIQGLDAADQDQSILARLNLYAGYISRMMGENMCNSVIDGGAAGSADVHLNDAIAYFNQ
;
A
#
# COMPACT_ATOMS: atom_id res chain seq x y z
N MET A 1 -52.67 -51.61 -1.81
CA MET A 1 -51.20 -51.39 -1.74
C MET A 1 -50.92 -50.45 -0.57
N ASN A 2 -49.97 -50.82 0.30
CA ASN A 2 -49.89 -50.34 1.69
C ASN A 2 -49.18 -48.97 1.79
N ASN A 3 -49.83 -47.93 2.34
CA ASN A 3 -49.28 -46.57 2.44
C ASN A 3 -47.99 -46.43 3.27
N LYS A 4 -47.65 -47.43 4.10
CA LYS A 4 -46.42 -47.41 4.92
C LYS A 4 -45.14 -47.65 4.13
N THR A 5 -45.18 -48.40 3.03
CA THR A 5 -43.97 -48.66 2.21
C THR A 5 -43.63 -47.48 1.30
N THR A 6 -44.61 -46.69 0.89
CA THR A 6 -44.42 -45.50 0.06
C THR A 6 -43.84 -44.31 0.83
N GLU A 7 -44.15 -44.13 2.12
CA GLU A 7 -43.51 -43.10 2.96
C GLU A 7 -42.04 -43.38 3.26
N GLY A 8 -41.68 -44.64 3.56
CA GLY A 8 -40.29 -45.03 3.80
C GLY A 8 -39.40 -44.83 2.55
N ALA A 9 -39.93 -45.18 1.38
CA ALA A 9 -39.27 -44.93 0.09
C ALA A 9 -39.11 -43.43 -0.20
N LYS A 10 -40.14 -42.62 0.05
CA LYS A 10 -40.08 -41.15 -0.11
C LYS A 10 -39.03 -40.52 0.80
N ARG A 11 -38.93 -40.95 2.07
CA ARG A 11 -37.97 -40.45 3.06
C ARG A 11 -36.53 -40.81 2.71
N ASN A 12 -36.29 -42.02 2.19
CA ASN A 12 -34.96 -42.44 1.74
C ASN A 12 -34.56 -41.72 0.45
N LEU A 13 -35.51 -41.46 -0.45
CA LEU A 13 -35.29 -40.66 -1.66
C LEU A 13 -34.97 -39.19 -1.33
N THR A 14 -35.66 -38.57 -0.37
CA THR A 14 -35.36 -37.19 0.06
C THR A 14 -33.98 -37.08 0.69
N ARG A 15 -33.58 -38.07 1.51
CA ARG A 15 -32.24 -38.13 2.10
C ARG A 15 -31.16 -38.31 1.04
N GLY A 16 -31.40 -39.17 0.04
CA GLY A 16 -30.50 -39.36 -1.10
C GLY A 16 -30.34 -38.09 -1.95
N LEU A 17 -31.43 -37.37 -2.21
CA LEU A 17 -31.41 -36.10 -2.94
C LEU A 17 -30.66 -35.01 -2.17
N ALA A 18 -30.89 -34.90 -0.86
CA ALA A 18 -30.22 -33.91 -0.01
C ALA A 18 -28.70 -34.18 0.06
N LEU A 19 -28.29 -35.45 0.18
CA LEU A 19 -26.88 -35.83 0.14
C LEU A 19 -26.27 -35.52 -1.23
N GLY A 20 -26.96 -35.84 -2.32
CA GLY A 20 -26.52 -35.54 -3.69
C GLY A 20 -26.36 -34.04 -3.94
N MET A 21 -27.23 -33.21 -3.38
CA MET A 21 -27.13 -31.75 -3.50
C MET A 21 -25.96 -31.18 -2.68
N LEU A 22 -25.67 -31.73 -1.49
CA LEU A 22 -24.48 -31.37 -0.72
C LEU A 22 -23.17 -31.71 -1.47
N PHE A 23 -23.11 -32.88 -2.12
CA PHE A 23 -21.97 -33.24 -2.96
C PHE A 23 -21.87 -32.36 -4.22
N ALA A 24 -23.00 -31.96 -4.82
CA ALA A 24 -23.01 -31.06 -5.97
C ALA A 24 -22.48 -29.65 -5.62
N VAL A 25 -22.81 -29.12 -4.43
CA VAL A 25 -22.32 -27.82 -3.95
C VAL A 25 -20.83 -27.90 -3.56
N ALA A 26 -20.39 -29.02 -2.97
CA ALA A 26 -18.98 -29.23 -2.63
C ALA A 26 -18.08 -29.53 -3.84
N ALA A 27 -18.65 -29.97 -4.97
CA ALA A 27 -17.94 -30.25 -6.22
C ALA A 27 -17.76 -29.00 -7.12
N CYS A 28 -18.37 -27.87 -6.77
CA CYS A 28 -18.10 -26.61 -7.46
C CYS A 28 -16.75 -26.05 -6.99
N ASP A 29 -15.76 -26.08 -7.87
CA ASP A 29 -14.52 -25.35 -7.68
C ASP A 29 -14.81 -23.84 -7.73
N THR A 30 -14.78 -23.20 -6.56
CA THR A 30 -14.96 -21.75 -6.43
C THR A 30 -13.65 -20.98 -6.57
N THR A 31 -12.55 -21.66 -6.92
CA THR A 31 -11.26 -21.02 -7.14
C THR A 31 -11.24 -20.29 -8.49
N VAL A 32 -11.72 -19.05 -8.48
CA VAL A 32 -11.54 -18.12 -9.59
C VAL A 32 -10.15 -17.53 -9.46
N THR A 33 -9.21 -18.01 -10.28
CA THR A 33 -7.90 -17.36 -10.41
C THR A 33 -8.09 -16.06 -11.19
N ASN A 34 -8.06 -14.92 -10.49
CA ASN A 34 -7.96 -13.63 -11.15
C ASN A 34 -6.51 -13.48 -11.66
N PRO A 35 -6.26 -13.48 -12.97
CA PRO A 35 -4.89 -13.46 -13.49
C PRO A 35 -4.18 -12.10 -13.31
N GLY A 36 -4.89 -11.06 -12.83
CA GLY A 36 -4.36 -9.71 -12.66
C GLY A 36 -3.54 -9.48 -11.38
N PRO A 37 -4.03 -9.86 -10.18
CA PRO A 37 -3.28 -9.71 -8.94
C PRO A 37 -2.17 -10.75 -8.82
N ILE A 38 -0.96 -10.30 -8.51
CA ILE A 38 0.10 -11.20 -8.04
C ILE A 38 -0.16 -11.58 -6.58
N SER A 39 0.02 -12.85 -6.23
CA SER A 39 0.00 -13.24 -4.81
C SER A 39 1.17 -12.61 -4.07
N SER A 40 0.98 -12.27 -2.80
CA SER A 40 2.02 -11.66 -1.97
C SER A 40 3.23 -12.57 -1.79
N GLU A 41 3.05 -13.90 -1.84
CA GLU A 41 4.15 -14.87 -1.74
C GLU A 41 5.20 -14.73 -2.85
N PHE A 42 4.84 -14.16 -4.01
CA PHE A 42 5.79 -13.88 -5.08
C PHE A 42 6.75 -12.72 -4.74
N LEU A 43 6.50 -12.00 -3.64
CA LEU A 43 7.40 -10.97 -3.12
C LEU A 43 8.42 -11.54 -2.11
N ASP A 44 8.25 -12.79 -1.68
CA ASP A 44 9.07 -13.41 -0.63
C ASP A 44 10.19 -14.30 -1.23
N VAL A 45 10.61 -14.01 -2.47
CA VAL A 45 11.66 -14.74 -3.19
C VAL A 45 12.85 -13.83 -3.54
N PRO A 46 14.09 -14.36 -3.64
CA PRO A 46 15.28 -13.53 -3.90
C PRO A 46 15.20 -12.72 -5.20
N ALA A 47 14.49 -13.21 -6.22
CA ALA A 47 14.32 -12.52 -7.49
C ALA A 47 13.45 -11.24 -7.40
N ALA A 48 12.64 -11.09 -6.35
CA ALA A 48 11.69 -9.98 -6.21
C ALA A 48 12.32 -8.68 -5.66
N GLN A 49 13.52 -8.75 -5.08
CA GLN A 49 14.16 -7.63 -4.36
C GLN A 49 14.27 -6.35 -5.20
N ALA A 50 14.61 -6.49 -6.49
CA ALA A 50 14.70 -5.37 -7.41
C ALA A 50 13.32 -4.73 -7.68
N ALA A 51 12.28 -5.54 -7.88
CA ALA A 51 10.92 -5.06 -8.12
C ALA A 51 10.35 -4.34 -6.89
N ILE A 52 10.54 -4.92 -5.69
CA ILE A 52 10.17 -4.31 -4.40
C ILE A 52 10.81 -2.92 -4.27
N THR A 53 12.12 -2.85 -4.53
CA THR A 53 12.86 -1.60 -4.35
C THR A 53 12.50 -0.55 -5.38
N ASN A 54 12.25 -0.95 -6.63
CA ASN A 54 11.74 -0.03 -7.66
C ASN A 54 10.34 0.48 -7.31
N GLY A 55 9.48 -0.36 -6.73
CA GLY A 55 8.16 0.03 -6.25
C GLY A 55 8.23 1.07 -5.13
N ALA A 56 9.12 0.87 -4.15
CA ALA A 56 9.36 1.85 -3.08
C ALA A 56 9.93 3.16 -3.62
N GLY A 57 10.89 3.11 -4.54
CA GLY A 57 11.45 4.29 -5.20
C GLY A 57 10.38 5.07 -5.98
N ARG A 58 9.49 4.37 -6.68
CA ARG A 58 8.33 5.00 -7.33
C ARG A 58 7.40 5.66 -6.30
N GLY A 59 7.12 4.99 -5.18
CA GLY A 59 6.33 5.56 -4.08
C GLY A 59 6.93 6.86 -3.55
N LEU A 60 8.24 6.89 -3.32
CA LEU A 60 8.96 8.12 -2.95
C LEU A 60 8.78 9.22 -4.00
N SER A 61 9.00 8.92 -5.28
CA SER A 61 8.84 9.90 -6.36
C SER A 61 7.41 10.46 -6.45
N ASP A 62 6.40 9.61 -6.30
CA ASP A 62 4.99 10.04 -6.33
C ASP A 62 4.68 10.95 -5.13
N ALA A 63 5.13 10.60 -3.93
CA ALA A 63 4.92 11.42 -2.74
C ALA A 63 5.66 12.77 -2.83
N LEU A 64 6.91 12.74 -3.30
CA LEU A 64 7.71 13.94 -3.53
C LEU A 64 7.06 14.85 -4.57
N ASN A 65 6.50 14.30 -5.65
CA ASN A 65 5.82 15.09 -6.67
C ASN A 65 4.67 15.92 -6.08
N TYR A 66 3.82 15.33 -5.22
CA TYR A 66 2.74 16.06 -4.56
C TYR A 66 3.26 17.14 -3.61
N ILE A 67 4.20 16.77 -2.72
CA ILE A 67 4.73 17.68 -1.69
C ILE A 67 5.53 18.83 -2.30
N ALA A 68 6.47 18.53 -3.18
CA ALA A 68 7.32 19.54 -3.80
C ALA A 68 6.52 20.48 -4.71
N TYR A 69 5.58 19.96 -5.51
CA TYR A 69 4.84 20.79 -6.45
C TYR A 69 3.89 21.76 -5.73
N THR A 70 3.12 21.27 -4.76
CA THR A 70 2.25 22.15 -3.96
C THR A 70 3.07 23.08 -3.05
N GLY A 71 4.15 22.59 -2.46
CA GLY A 71 5.08 23.40 -1.67
C GLY A 71 5.68 24.56 -2.46
N ALA A 72 6.13 24.31 -3.70
CA ALA A 72 6.65 25.32 -4.60
C ALA A 72 5.57 26.35 -5.02
N ALA A 73 4.32 25.92 -5.16
CA ALA A 73 3.21 26.83 -5.47
C ALA A 73 2.90 27.78 -4.30
N ILE A 74 2.75 27.25 -3.07
CA ILE A 74 2.41 28.08 -1.90
C ILE A 74 3.55 29.01 -1.47
N SER A 75 4.80 28.59 -1.69
CA SER A 75 6.01 29.39 -1.42
C SER A 75 6.32 30.38 -2.52
N ARG A 76 5.53 30.40 -3.61
CA ARG A 76 5.71 31.30 -4.75
C ARG A 76 7.02 31.08 -5.52
N GLU A 77 7.53 29.85 -5.53
CA GLU A 77 8.64 29.45 -6.40
C GLU A 77 8.15 29.07 -7.80
N VAL A 78 6.95 28.46 -7.88
CA VAL A 78 6.27 28.12 -9.14
C VAL A 78 4.97 28.90 -9.24
N HIS A 79 4.76 29.55 -10.39
CA HIS A 79 3.54 30.30 -10.68
C HIS A 79 2.91 29.86 -12.01
N PRO A 80 1.57 29.86 -12.12
CA PRO A 80 0.89 29.58 -13.38
C PRO A 80 1.29 30.59 -14.47
N SER A 81 1.74 30.10 -15.64
CA SER A 81 2.22 30.94 -16.75
C SER A 81 1.25 30.98 -17.94
N GLY A 82 -0.06 30.95 -17.70
CA GLY A 82 -1.09 31.06 -18.76
C GLY A 82 -1.81 29.77 -19.16
N SER A 83 -1.70 28.70 -18.34
CA SER A 83 -2.55 27.51 -18.52
C SER A 83 -3.99 27.78 -18.07
N THR A 84 -4.97 27.35 -18.86
CA THR A 84 -6.40 27.40 -18.50
C THR A 84 -6.79 26.35 -17.47
N GLY A 85 -5.97 25.32 -17.28
CA GLY A 85 -6.10 24.36 -16.19
C GLY A 85 -5.00 24.58 -15.16
N SER A 86 -5.36 24.68 -13.88
CA SER A 86 -4.38 24.93 -12.80
C SER A 86 -3.50 23.70 -12.46
N PHE A 87 -3.52 22.65 -13.28
CA PHE A 87 -2.68 21.45 -13.19
C PHE A 87 -2.56 20.84 -11.77
N GLY A 88 -3.67 20.85 -11.01
CA GLY A 88 -3.71 20.32 -9.65
C GLY A 88 -3.31 21.32 -8.55
N ILE A 89 -2.98 22.57 -8.88
CA ILE A 89 -2.80 23.67 -7.92
C ILE A 89 -4.09 24.48 -7.80
N THR A 90 -4.67 24.57 -6.61
CA THR A 90 -5.94 25.29 -6.40
C THR A 90 -5.75 26.81 -6.32
N PRO A 91 -6.79 27.62 -6.53
CA PRO A 91 -6.70 29.08 -6.33
C PRO A 91 -6.22 29.47 -4.92
N PHE A 92 -6.61 28.73 -3.88
CA PHE A 92 -6.12 28.96 -2.52
C PHE A 92 -4.62 28.71 -2.40
N GLN A 93 -4.12 27.63 -2.99
CA GLN A 93 -2.68 27.35 -3.02
C GLN A 93 -1.90 28.44 -3.79
N GLN A 94 -2.46 28.98 -4.87
CA GLN A 94 -1.85 30.10 -5.61
C GLN A 94 -1.79 31.41 -4.81
N GLU A 95 -2.74 31.61 -3.90
CA GLU A 95 -2.72 32.74 -2.96
C GLU A 95 -1.67 32.55 -1.84
N GLY A 96 -1.19 31.31 -1.65
CA GLY A 96 -0.29 30.93 -0.56
C GLY A 96 -1.01 30.31 0.65
N SER A 97 -2.26 29.86 0.47
CA SER A 97 -3.06 29.22 1.52
C SER A 97 -3.11 27.70 1.32
N LEU A 98 -2.75 26.95 2.35
CA LEU A 98 -2.85 25.49 2.38
C LEU A 98 -4.07 25.08 3.21
N ARG A 99 -5.11 24.53 2.57
CA ARG A 99 -6.31 24.06 3.28
C ARG A 99 -6.28 22.56 3.54
N PHE A 100 -6.88 22.14 4.65
CA PHE A 100 -6.93 20.73 5.06
C PHE A 100 -7.63 19.83 4.03
N ASP A 101 -8.66 20.34 3.35
CA ASP A 101 -9.43 19.61 2.33
C ASP A 101 -8.69 19.42 0.99
N GLU A 102 -7.51 20.02 0.83
CA GLU A 102 -6.73 20.00 -0.42
C GLU A 102 -5.44 19.15 -0.33
N VAL A 103 -5.11 18.61 0.86
CA VAL A 103 -3.82 17.95 1.12
C VAL A 103 -3.91 16.47 1.51
N GLY A 104 -5.09 15.86 1.37
CA GLY A 104 -5.29 14.44 1.64
C GLY A 104 -4.43 13.51 0.76
N SER A 105 -4.17 13.92 -0.49
CA SER A 105 -3.29 13.18 -1.40
C SER A 105 -1.83 13.20 -0.92
N HIS A 106 -1.34 14.34 -0.42
CA HIS A 106 0.03 14.48 0.10
C HIS A 106 0.25 13.54 1.27
N TRP A 107 -0.69 13.53 2.22
CA TRP A 107 -0.67 12.61 3.36
C TRP A 107 -0.69 11.16 2.91
N SER A 108 -1.67 10.77 2.09
CA SER A 108 -1.88 9.38 1.70
C SER A 108 -0.73 8.82 0.86
N GLN A 109 -0.18 9.60 -0.09
CA GLN A 109 0.94 9.13 -0.91
C GLN A 109 2.23 9.00 -0.09
N ALA A 110 2.52 9.94 0.82
CA ALA A 110 3.70 9.84 1.67
C ALA A 110 3.62 8.64 2.64
N HIS A 111 2.45 8.41 3.26
CA HIS A 111 2.25 7.21 4.09
C HIS A 111 2.31 5.91 3.28
N ARG A 112 1.77 5.90 2.06
CA ARG A 112 1.89 4.76 1.15
C ARG A 112 3.36 4.48 0.82
N ALA A 113 4.14 5.50 0.48
CA ALA A 113 5.57 5.37 0.23
C ALA A 113 6.31 4.79 1.44
N ARG A 114 5.99 5.30 2.65
CA ARG A 114 6.56 4.79 3.91
C ARG A 114 6.29 3.30 4.08
N VAL A 115 5.03 2.87 3.89
CA VAL A 115 4.66 1.47 4.02
C VAL A 115 5.38 0.62 2.97
N LEU A 116 5.43 1.04 1.70
CA LEU A 116 6.15 0.31 0.65
C LEU A 116 7.63 0.10 0.98
N ALA A 117 8.31 1.13 1.49
CA ALA A 117 9.72 1.03 1.86
C ALA A 117 9.92 0.12 3.09
N LYS A 118 9.15 0.35 4.17
CA LYS A 118 9.20 -0.47 5.41
C LYS A 118 8.93 -1.95 5.13
N GLU A 119 7.84 -2.24 4.43
CA GLU A 119 7.42 -3.59 4.09
C GLU A 119 8.39 -4.27 3.11
N GLY A 120 9.01 -3.50 2.23
CA GLY A 120 10.06 -4.00 1.35
C GLY A 120 11.32 -4.38 2.12
N ILE A 121 11.77 -3.55 3.07
CA ILE A 121 12.93 -3.84 3.94
C ILE A 121 12.68 -5.12 4.72
N ALA A 122 11.52 -5.22 5.36
CA ALA A 122 11.14 -6.39 6.14
C ALA A 122 11.13 -7.68 5.31
N ARG A 123 10.64 -7.63 4.06
CA ARG A 123 10.65 -8.79 3.15
C ARG A 123 12.06 -9.22 2.76
N ILE A 124 12.91 -8.26 2.37
CA ILE A 124 14.29 -8.57 2.00
C ILE A 124 15.06 -9.14 3.19
N GLN A 125 14.91 -8.55 4.38
CA GLN A 125 15.54 -9.04 5.61
C GLN A 125 14.99 -10.40 6.08
N GLY A 126 13.80 -10.79 5.63
CA GLY A 126 13.20 -12.09 5.88
C GLY A 126 13.77 -13.22 5.02
N LEU A 127 14.54 -12.91 3.98
CA LEU A 127 15.25 -13.91 3.15
C LEU A 127 16.46 -14.48 3.90
N ASP A 128 16.93 -15.66 3.48
CA ASP A 128 18.20 -16.20 3.94
C ASP A 128 19.34 -15.22 3.65
N ALA A 129 20.28 -15.07 4.59
CA ALA A 129 21.33 -14.04 4.50
C ALA A 129 22.18 -14.12 3.22
N ALA A 130 22.36 -15.33 2.66
CA ALA A 130 23.08 -15.55 1.40
C ALA A 130 22.32 -15.02 0.17
N ASP A 131 21.00 -14.89 0.26
CA ASP A 131 20.12 -14.44 -0.80
C ASP A 131 19.82 -12.94 -0.74
N GLN A 132 20.17 -12.27 0.37
CA GLN A 132 19.96 -10.83 0.55
C GLN A 132 20.94 -10.02 -0.29
N ASP A 133 20.42 -9.26 -1.26
CA ASP A 133 21.22 -8.29 -2.00
C ASP A 133 21.40 -7.02 -1.13
N GLN A 134 22.57 -6.92 -0.51
CA GLN A 134 22.91 -5.80 0.39
C GLN A 134 22.92 -4.45 -0.33
N SER A 135 23.20 -4.40 -1.64
CA SER A 135 23.16 -3.16 -2.40
C SER A 135 21.72 -2.67 -2.60
N ILE A 136 20.80 -3.61 -2.83
CA ILE A 136 19.37 -3.33 -2.94
C ILE A 136 18.82 -2.90 -1.57
N LEU A 137 19.19 -3.60 -0.51
CA LEU A 137 18.77 -3.28 0.85
C LEU A 137 19.25 -1.89 1.29
N ALA A 138 20.51 -1.53 1.01
CA ALA A 138 21.04 -0.19 1.28
C ALA A 138 20.27 0.89 0.51
N ARG A 139 19.99 0.67 -0.78
CA ARG A 139 19.18 1.60 -1.59
C ARG A 139 17.76 1.75 -1.05
N LEU A 140 17.15 0.67 -0.59
CA LEU A 140 15.81 0.70 -0.05
C LEU A 140 15.75 1.44 1.30
N ASN A 141 16.75 1.26 2.16
CA ASN A 141 16.93 2.07 3.37
C ASN A 141 17.13 3.55 3.05
N LEU A 142 17.90 3.88 2.01
CA LEU A 142 18.05 5.26 1.54
C LEU A 142 16.69 5.87 1.15
N TYR A 143 15.86 5.13 0.41
CA TYR A 143 14.51 5.59 0.07
C TYR A 143 13.64 5.77 1.32
N ALA A 144 13.65 4.82 2.25
CA ALA A 144 12.92 4.92 3.51
C ALA A 144 13.34 6.16 4.31
N GLY A 145 14.65 6.44 4.38
CA GLY A 145 15.20 7.62 5.02
C GLY A 145 14.73 8.92 4.38
N TYR A 146 14.75 9.02 3.05
CA TYR A 146 14.23 10.20 2.34
C TYR A 146 12.73 10.39 2.53
N ILE A 147 11.94 9.31 2.50
CA ILE A 147 10.50 9.38 2.76
C ILE A 147 10.24 9.91 4.17
N SER A 148 10.90 9.33 5.18
CA SER A 148 10.75 9.73 6.57
C SER A 148 11.19 11.18 6.79
N ARG A 149 12.33 11.59 6.23
CA ARG A 149 12.77 12.99 6.31
C ARG A 149 11.74 13.94 5.70
N MET A 150 11.28 13.66 4.48
CA MET A 150 10.28 14.46 3.79
C MET A 150 8.99 14.58 4.61
N MET A 151 8.52 13.50 5.22
CA MET A 151 7.34 13.52 6.09
C MET A 151 7.58 14.37 7.35
N GLY A 152 8.73 14.23 8.01
CA GLY A 152 9.08 15.03 9.17
C GLY A 152 9.22 16.53 8.89
N GLU A 153 9.65 16.90 7.69
CA GLU A 153 9.76 18.31 7.27
C GLU A 153 8.40 18.92 6.86
N ASN A 154 7.43 18.11 6.44
CA ASN A 154 6.20 18.59 5.79
C ASN A 154 4.89 18.25 6.54
N MET A 155 4.96 17.52 7.66
CA MET A 155 3.77 17.12 8.42
C MET A 155 3.91 17.47 9.90
N CYS A 156 2.92 18.16 10.45
CA CYS A 156 2.94 18.58 11.86
C CYS A 156 2.79 17.39 12.84
N ASN A 157 2.02 16.37 12.44
CA ASN A 157 1.73 15.20 13.26
C ASN A 157 2.07 13.93 12.50
N SER A 158 2.44 12.89 13.23
CA SER A 158 2.73 11.55 12.71
C SER A 158 1.71 10.55 13.22
N VAL A 159 1.13 9.74 12.34
CA VAL A 159 0.29 8.60 12.72
C VAL A 159 0.89 7.35 12.12
N ILE A 160 1.52 6.53 12.97
CA ILE A 160 2.22 5.33 12.54
C ILE A 160 1.31 4.12 12.73
N ASP A 161 0.96 3.47 11.62
CA ASP A 161 0.28 2.17 11.59
C ASP A 161 -1.01 2.11 12.45
N GLY A 162 -1.78 3.21 12.46
CA GLY A 162 -3.01 3.36 13.23
C GLY A 162 -2.83 3.69 14.71
N GLY A 163 -1.60 3.95 15.15
CA GLY A 163 -1.28 4.37 16.51
C GLY A 163 -1.74 5.78 16.87
N ALA A 164 -1.43 6.20 18.10
CA ALA A 164 -1.69 7.57 18.55
C ALA A 164 -0.90 8.60 17.73
N ALA A 165 -1.42 9.82 17.64
CA ALA A 165 -0.72 10.93 17.00
C ALA A 165 0.55 11.29 17.79
N GLY A 166 1.69 11.29 17.10
CA GLY A 166 2.97 11.80 17.58
C GLY A 166 3.37 13.12 16.88
N SER A 167 4.51 13.67 17.28
CA SER A 167 5.10 14.84 16.61
C SER A 167 5.83 14.45 15.31
N ALA A 168 6.10 15.45 14.47
CA ALA A 168 6.93 15.31 13.27
C ALA A 168 8.30 14.65 13.52
N ASP A 169 8.85 14.78 14.74
CA ASP A 169 10.14 14.19 15.13
C ASP A 169 10.15 12.67 15.02
N VAL A 170 9.00 12.01 15.10
CA VAL A 170 8.89 10.56 14.89
C VAL A 170 9.42 10.19 13.51
N HIS A 171 9.03 10.93 12.47
CA HIS A 171 9.53 10.70 11.12
C HIS A 171 11.01 11.09 10.98
N LEU A 172 11.46 12.18 11.62
CA LEU A 172 12.87 12.57 11.54
C LEU A 172 13.79 11.54 12.20
N ASN A 173 13.38 10.96 13.33
CA ASN A 173 14.10 9.89 14.01
C ASN A 173 14.12 8.60 13.18
N ASP A 174 12.99 8.23 12.55
CA ASP A 174 12.94 7.12 11.60
C ASP A 174 13.93 7.34 10.45
N ALA A 175 14.04 8.57 9.94
CA ALA A 175 14.98 8.89 8.87
C ALA A 175 16.43 8.62 9.26
N ILE A 176 16.84 9.06 10.46
CA ILE A 176 18.18 8.80 11.01
C ILE A 176 18.43 7.30 11.14
N ALA A 177 17.44 6.54 11.64
CA ALA A 177 17.56 5.11 11.80
C ALA A 177 17.82 4.40 10.46
N TYR A 178 17.11 4.79 9.39
CA TYR A 178 17.32 4.24 8.05
C TYR A 178 18.64 4.67 7.42
N PHE A 179 19.09 5.92 7.63
CA PHE A 179 20.37 6.40 7.08
C PHE A 179 21.60 5.75 7.74
N ASN A 180 21.44 5.13 8.91
CA ASN A 180 22.50 4.43 9.63
C ASN A 180 22.56 2.91 9.35
N GLN A 181 21.70 2.39 8.47
CA GLN A 181 21.72 0.98 8.05
C GLN A 181 22.77 0.72 6.97
#